data_AF-A0A7V3W389-F1
#
_entry.id   AF-A0A7V3W389-F1
#
_cell.length_a   1.000
_cell.length_b   1.000
_cell.length_c   1.000
_cell.angle_alpha   90.00
_cell.angle_beta   90.00
_cell.angle_gamma   90.00
#
_symmetry.space_group_name_H-M   'P 1'
#
loop_
_entity.id
_entity.type
_entity.pdbx_description
1 polymer ?
#
loop_
_entity_poly.entity_id
_entity_poly.type
_entity_poly.pdbx_seq_one_letter_code
_entity_poly.pdbx_strand_id
1 'polypeptide(L)'
;MGKGYMGKIMWVDLGTGEIKREPVADELYEKFLSGYGLAAKILYDRIPPGADPLGPDNVLAFMSGLLTATGSLFTGRWMVCAKSPLTGGWGDANCGGDLSPAIKRAGVDGIFFTGKASKPVYLAVNGEKAELKDASAIWGKDAFETEDLIRKELGDEKGNYKIACIGPAGEKLSLIAGICNDKGRYAARSGLGAVMGSKNLKAIAVTGKAKVETVDQKAIVEQSKKFSKALDRADFAMKVLGNRLFRIVGTLARTGSPMKQPGDLWRLVLKKYGTMGITAMSSENGDSPVKNWGGAGFKDFPLDKASKISDDQLLKYEVKKYGCFSCPVKCGGIMQVKDGPYPLEETHKPEYETLCAFGTLCLVDDPYVLMKINDMVNRGGIDSISCGAVSAFAIECYENGIITKQDTGGLELKWGNAEALLKLVEMIIYRKGIGDILADGVKRAARKIGKGAEKFAVHAGGQEPAMHDPKFDPGHGCSYECEPTPARHTIAAYTWQDLMDIRRFFKEGDSIPLMTTKKKHLEPLHRMN
;
A
#
# COMPACT_ATOMS: atom_id res chain seq x y z
N MET A 1 21.53 -18.76 22.72
CA MET A 1 20.37 -18.03 23.28
C MET A 1 19.61 -17.42 22.10
N GLY A 2 18.28 -17.52 22.07
CA GLY A 2 17.49 -16.96 20.97
C GLY A 2 17.56 -15.44 20.92
N LYS A 3 17.69 -14.84 19.72
CA LYS A 3 17.90 -13.39 19.54
C LYS A 3 16.71 -12.63 18.93
N GLY A 4 15.64 -13.33 18.58
CA GLY A 4 14.46 -12.76 17.91
C GLY A 4 14.57 -12.68 16.38
N TYR A 5 15.66 -13.17 15.79
CA TYR A 5 15.87 -13.22 14.35
C TYR A 5 16.59 -14.53 13.95
N MET A 6 16.57 -14.86 12.65
CA MET A 6 17.17 -16.09 12.13
C MET A 6 18.69 -15.97 11.93
N GLY A 7 19.19 -14.74 11.74
CA GLY A 7 20.61 -14.43 11.61
C GLY A 7 21.16 -14.72 10.22
N LYS A 8 20.27 -14.87 9.23
CA LYS A 8 20.61 -15.26 7.86
C LYS A 8 19.67 -14.59 6.86
N ILE A 9 20.20 -14.27 5.69
CA ILE A 9 19.44 -13.84 4.52
C ILE A 9 19.67 -14.81 3.37
N MET A 10 18.72 -14.93 2.46
CA MET A 10 18.86 -15.73 1.25
C MET A 10 19.18 -14.83 0.06
N TRP A 11 20.25 -15.12 -0.66
CA TRP A 11 20.58 -14.53 -1.96
C TRP A 11 20.18 -15.49 -3.07
N VAL A 12 19.56 -14.93 -4.10
CA VAL A 12 19.16 -15.63 -5.32
C VAL A 12 19.68 -14.84 -6.51
N ASP A 13 20.69 -15.36 -7.18
CA ASP A 13 21.17 -14.79 -8.43
C ASP A 13 20.36 -15.38 -9.59
N LEU A 14 19.51 -14.55 -10.20
CA LEU A 14 18.59 -15.01 -11.24
C LEU A 14 19.29 -15.29 -12.58
N GLY A 15 20.49 -14.74 -12.80
CA GLY A 15 21.25 -14.96 -14.03
C GLY A 15 21.93 -16.33 -14.04
N THR A 16 22.51 -16.72 -12.91
CA THR A 16 23.22 -17.99 -12.73
C THR A 16 22.34 -19.10 -12.17
N GLY A 17 21.25 -18.75 -11.50
CA GLY A 17 20.39 -19.67 -10.75
C GLY A 17 20.94 -20.05 -9.37
N GLU A 18 22.03 -19.42 -8.93
CA GLU A 18 22.64 -19.71 -7.65
C GLU A 18 21.77 -19.22 -6.48
N ILE A 19 21.58 -20.08 -5.47
CA ILE A 19 20.84 -19.76 -4.24
C ILE A 19 21.74 -20.04 -3.03
N LYS A 20 21.99 -19.01 -2.23
CA LYS A 20 22.87 -19.08 -1.05
C LYS A 20 22.19 -18.48 0.18
N ARG A 21 22.44 -19.08 1.35
CA ARG A 21 22.10 -18.46 2.64
C ARG A 21 23.34 -17.83 3.22
N GLU A 22 23.32 -16.51 3.41
CA GLU A 22 24.43 -15.72 3.97
C GLU A 22 24.13 -15.40 5.44
N PRO A 23 25.06 -15.67 6.38
CA PRO A 23 24.92 -15.22 7.75
C PRO A 23 25.02 -13.70 7.85
N VAL A 24 24.22 -13.10 8.72
CA VAL A 24 24.25 -11.67 9.01
C VAL A 24 24.77 -11.47 10.43
N ALA A 25 25.77 -10.60 10.56
CA ALA A 25 26.42 -10.32 11.84
C ALA A 25 25.42 -9.66 12.82
N ASP A 26 25.50 -10.01 14.11
CA ASP A 26 24.57 -9.52 15.13
C ASP A 26 24.60 -7.99 15.24
N GLU A 27 25.77 -7.39 15.04
CA GLU A 27 26.00 -5.95 15.12
C GLU A 27 25.15 -5.19 14.10
N LEU A 28 24.77 -5.82 12.97
CA LEU A 28 23.87 -5.22 12.00
C LEU A 28 22.43 -5.20 12.52
N TYR A 29 21.97 -6.25 13.20
CA TYR A 29 20.66 -6.24 13.83
C TYR A 29 20.58 -5.26 15.00
N GLU A 30 21.66 -5.11 15.77
CA GLU A 30 21.73 -4.13 16.86
C GLU A 30 21.66 -2.69 16.35
N LYS A 31 22.30 -2.40 15.22
CA LYS A 31 22.32 -1.05 14.62
C LYS A 31 21.09 -0.73 13.77
N PHE A 32 20.60 -1.70 13.01
CA PHE A 32 19.63 -1.48 11.94
C PHE A 32 18.34 -2.29 12.08
N LEU A 33 18.22 -3.09 13.16
CA LEU A 33 17.11 -4.01 13.38
C LEU A 33 16.97 -5.01 12.20
N SER A 34 15.73 -5.40 11.87
CA SER A 34 15.39 -6.14 10.66
C SER A 34 14.43 -5.30 9.81
N GLY A 35 13.99 -5.79 8.65
CA GLY A 35 13.07 -5.04 7.81
C GLY A 35 13.78 -3.87 7.13
N TYR A 36 13.35 -2.65 7.44
CA TYR A 36 13.70 -1.44 6.69
C TYR A 36 15.18 -1.11 6.84
N GLY A 37 15.66 -1.00 8.08
CA GLY A 37 17.05 -0.61 8.34
C GLY A 37 18.06 -1.60 7.79
N LEU A 38 17.80 -2.91 8.00
CA LEU A 38 18.69 -3.95 7.47
C LEU A 38 18.70 -3.97 5.94
N ALA A 39 17.54 -3.84 5.28
CA ALA A 39 17.51 -3.69 3.82
C ALA A 39 18.27 -2.44 3.37
N ALA A 40 18.01 -1.28 3.98
CA ALA A 40 18.68 -0.03 3.61
C ALA A 40 20.20 -0.17 3.68
N LYS A 41 20.74 -0.76 4.76
CA LYS A 41 22.18 -0.98 4.90
C LYS A 41 22.73 -1.94 3.84
N ILE A 42 22.10 -3.10 3.66
CA ILE A 42 22.58 -4.11 2.71
C ILE A 42 22.50 -3.58 1.28
N LEU A 43 21.39 -2.93 0.91
CA LEU A 43 21.22 -2.40 -0.45
C LEU A 43 22.17 -1.24 -0.73
N TYR A 44 22.42 -0.38 0.26
CA TYR A 44 23.43 0.68 0.14
C TYR A 44 24.83 0.12 -0.16
N ASP A 45 25.20 -1.00 0.49
CA ASP A 45 26.52 -1.62 0.27
C ASP A 45 26.61 -2.42 -1.03
N ARG A 46 25.49 -3.04 -1.46
CA ARG A 46 25.49 -4.05 -2.51
C ARG A 46 25.03 -3.54 -3.87
N ILE A 47 24.27 -2.43 -3.94
CA ILE A 47 23.87 -1.82 -5.21
C ILE A 47 24.95 -0.83 -5.65
N PRO A 48 25.57 -1.02 -6.82
CA PRO A 48 26.56 -0.08 -7.32
C PRO A 48 25.98 1.33 -7.52
N PRO A 49 26.75 2.40 -7.23
CA PRO A 49 26.37 3.76 -7.61
C PRO A 49 26.06 3.82 -9.11
N GLY A 50 24.96 4.50 -9.46
CA GLY A 50 24.54 4.63 -10.86
C GLY A 50 23.85 3.40 -11.48
N ALA A 51 23.70 2.28 -10.75
CA ALA A 51 22.99 1.11 -11.26
C ALA A 51 21.62 1.46 -11.85
N ASP A 52 21.29 0.92 -13.02
CA ASP A 52 19.96 1.06 -13.62
C ASP A 52 18.91 0.43 -12.69
N PRO A 53 17.88 1.17 -12.24
CA PRO A 53 16.79 0.60 -11.44
C PRO A 53 16.07 -0.61 -12.06
N LEU A 54 16.08 -0.77 -13.38
CA LEU A 54 15.51 -1.95 -14.07
C LEU A 54 16.60 -2.92 -14.58
N GLY A 55 17.86 -2.66 -14.21
CA GLY A 55 19.01 -3.45 -14.61
C GLY A 55 19.29 -4.66 -13.71
N PRO A 56 20.23 -5.53 -14.14
CA PRO A 56 20.62 -6.72 -13.37
C PRO A 56 21.29 -6.39 -12.04
N ASP A 57 21.98 -5.24 -11.94
CA ASP A 57 22.74 -4.81 -10.76
C ASP A 57 21.87 -4.20 -9.65
N ASN A 58 20.62 -3.85 -9.94
CA ASN A 58 19.68 -3.50 -8.88
C ASN A 58 19.34 -4.75 -8.06
N VAL A 59 19.13 -4.58 -6.76
CA VAL A 59 18.78 -5.68 -5.86
C VAL A 59 17.33 -5.50 -5.42
N LEU A 60 16.53 -6.56 -5.56
CA LEU A 60 15.17 -6.62 -5.02
C LEU A 60 15.19 -7.44 -3.73
N ALA A 61 14.79 -6.87 -2.60
CA ALA A 61 14.83 -7.52 -1.29
C ALA A 61 13.43 -7.66 -0.70
N PHE A 62 13.06 -8.85 -0.23
CA PHE A 62 11.87 -9.12 0.57
C PHE A 62 12.28 -9.34 2.02
N MET A 63 11.85 -8.47 2.93
CA MET A 63 12.26 -8.48 4.33
C MET A 63 11.12 -8.78 5.28
N SER A 64 11.42 -9.57 6.30
CA SER A 64 10.55 -9.77 7.46
C SER A 64 10.90 -8.80 8.60
N GLY A 65 9.89 -8.43 9.39
CA GLY A 65 10.07 -7.60 10.57
C GLY A 65 10.82 -8.31 11.69
N LEU A 66 11.42 -7.53 12.59
CA LEU A 66 12.20 -8.08 13.71
C LEU A 66 11.33 -8.93 14.64
N LEU A 67 10.18 -8.40 15.05
CA LEU A 67 9.27 -9.07 15.99
C LEU A 67 8.36 -10.12 15.32
N THR A 68 8.55 -10.42 14.04
CA THR A 68 7.72 -11.40 13.33
C THR A 68 7.96 -12.81 13.88
N ALA A 69 6.87 -13.54 14.11
CA ALA A 69 6.86 -14.92 14.64
C ALA A 69 7.41 -15.11 16.07
N THR A 70 7.59 -14.03 16.85
CA THR A 70 8.01 -14.09 18.26
C THR A 70 6.84 -14.27 19.24
N GLY A 71 5.60 -14.16 18.79
CA GLY A 71 4.39 -14.11 19.63
C GLY A 71 3.87 -12.70 19.92
N SER A 72 4.57 -11.67 19.44
CA SER A 72 4.08 -10.28 19.44
C SER A 72 2.85 -10.09 18.53
N LEU A 73 2.02 -9.09 18.86
CA LEU A 73 0.86 -8.67 18.06
C LEU A 73 1.28 -7.68 16.97
N PHE A 74 0.52 -7.61 15.87
CA PHE A 74 0.73 -6.72 14.72
C PHE A 74 2.00 -6.96 13.89
N THR A 75 2.65 -8.09 14.05
CA THR A 75 3.97 -8.38 13.46
C THR A 75 3.91 -9.18 12.15
N GLY A 76 2.82 -9.04 11.39
CA GLY A 76 2.63 -9.68 10.09
C GLY A 76 3.19 -8.92 8.88
N ARG A 77 3.89 -7.81 9.11
CA ARG A 77 4.38 -6.93 8.04
C ARG A 77 5.65 -7.47 7.40
N TRP A 78 5.68 -7.45 6.07
CA TRP A 78 6.88 -7.61 5.26
C TRP A 78 7.07 -6.37 4.40
N MET A 79 8.27 -6.19 3.87
CA MET A 79 8.56 -5.10 2.93
C MET A 79 9.32 -5.63 1.74
N VAL A 80 9.09 -5.01 0.59
CA VAL A 80 9.99 -5.11 -0.54
C VAL A 80 10.82 -3.84 -0.63
N CYS A 81 12.10 -3.94 -0.95
CA CYS A 81 13.02 -2.81 -1.08
C CYS A 81 13.89 -2.97 -2.34
N ALA A 82 14.16 -1.88 -3.05
CA ALA A 82 15.12 -1.80 -4.14
C ALA A 82 15.50 -0.35 -4.44
N LYS A 83 16.36 -0.12 -5.44
CA LYS A 83 16.39 1.18 -6.12
C LYS A 83 15.10 1.36 -6.93
N SER A 84 14.37 2.44 -6.68
CA SER A 84 13.08 2.74 -7.31
C SER A 84 13.26 3.17 -8.77
N PRO A 85 12.58 2.54 -9.75
CA PRO A 85 12.62 2.99 -11.14
C PRO A 85 11.75 4.22 -11.41
N LEU A 86 10.78 4.50 -10.52
CA LEU A 86 9.91 5.67 -10.62
C LEU A 86 10.65 6.96 -10.24
N THR A 87 11.37 6.93 -9.11
CA THR A 87 12.02 8.11 -8.51
C THR A 87 13.53 8.13 -8.69
N GLY A 88 14.16 6.99 -8.99
CA GLY A 88 15.62 6.85 -9.17
C GLY A 88 16.42 6.71 -7.87
N GLY A 89 15.78 6.86 -6.71
CA GLY A 89 16.40 6.78 -5.38
C GLY A 89 16.04 5.48 -4.62
N TRP A 90 16.01 5.58 -3.29
CA TRP A 90 15.51 4.52 -2.42
C TRP A 90 14.04 4.21 -2.73
N GLY A 91 13.67 2.93 -2.69
CA GLY A 91 12.30 2.46 -2.80
C GLY A 91 12.07 1.34 -1.82
N ASP A 92 11.02 1.46 -1.02
CA ASP A 92 10.48 0.36 -0.22
C ASP A 92 8.98 0.25 -0.46
N ALA A 93 8.32 -0.84 -0.10
CA ALA A 93 6.86 -0.90 -0.03
C ALA A 93 6.45 -1.92 1.01
N ASN A 94 5.57 -1.53 1.92
CA ASN A 94 5.11 -2.38 3.02
C ASN A 94 3.84 -3.13 2.65
N CYS A 95 3.76 -4.39 3.08
CA CYS A 95 2.53 -5.15 2.99
C CYS A 95 2.30 -6.08 4.19
N GLY A 96 1.05 -6.47 4.37
CA GLY A 96 0.61 -7.38 5.44
C GLY A 96 0.42 -8.81 4.96
N GLY A 97 -0.52 -9.51 5.59
CA GLY A 97 -0.79 -10.93 5.33
C GLY A 97 0.14 -11.84 6.14
N ASP A 98 0.52 -12.96 5.53
CA ASP A 98 1.25 -14.05 6.19
C ASP A 98 2.63 -14.35 5.58
N LEU A 99 3.08 -13.57 4.59
CA LEU A 99 4.38 -13.80 3.95
C LEU A 99 5.55 -13.56 4.91
N SER A 100 5.48 -12.50 5.73
CA SER A 100 6.54 -12.19 6.71
C SER A 100 6.89 -13.37 7.63
N PRO A 101 5.92 -14.00 8.34
CA PRO A 101 6.23 -15.18 9.14
C PRO A 101 6.62 -16.40 8.30
N ALA A 102 6.19 -16.51 7.03
CA ALA A 102 6.65 -17.58 6.15
C ALA A 102 8.16 -17.44 5.83
N ILE A 103 8.66 -16.22 5.60
CA ILE A 103 10.09 -15.93 5.42
C ILE A 103 10.89 -16.39 6.64
N LYS A 104 10.48 -15.98 7.85
CA LYS A 104 11.11 -16.43 9.11
C LYS A 104 11.10 -17.95 9.25
N ARG A 105 9.94 -18.57 8.97
CA ARG A 105 9.78 -20.03 9.04
C ARG A 105 10.59 -20.79 7.97
N ALA A 106 11.01 -20.12 6.90
CA ALA A 106 11.93 -20.64 5.90
C ALA A 106 13.41 -20.55 6.34
N GLY A 107 13.69 -20.07 7.56
CA GLY A 107 15.04 -20.06 8.12
C GLY A 107 15.83 -18.78 7.89
N VAL A 108 15.20 -17.73 7.34
CA VAL A 108 15.87 -16.48 6.96
C VAL A 108 15.08 -15.24 7.37
N ASP A 109 15.73 -14.09 7.45
CA ASP A 109 15.11 -12.80 7.78
C ASP A 109 14.73 -11.99 6.53
N GLY A 110 15.30 -12.35 5.38
CA GLY A 110 14.98 -11.76 4.09
C GLY A 110 15.47 -12.59 2.90
N ILE A 111 14.95 -12.28 1.72
CA ILE A 111 15.28 -12.92 0.44
C ILE A 111 15.64 -11.82 -0.56
N PHE A 112 16.82 -11.88 -1.14
CA PHE A 112 17.42 -10.87 -2.00
C PHE A 112 17.68 -11.44 -3.39
N PHE A 113 17.40 -10.66 -4.42
CA PHE A 113 17.50 -11.06 -5.82
C PHE A 113 18.44 -10.14 -6.61
N THR A 114 19.43 -10.73 -7.27
CA THR A 114 20.34 -10.09 -8.25
C THR A 114 20.15 -10.67 -9.63
N GLY A 115 20.76 -10.04 -10.64
CA GLY A 115 20.74 -10.54 -12.01
C GLY A 115 19.35 -10.48 -12.63
N LYS A 116 19.17 -11.28 -13.69
CA LYS A 116 17.94 -11.40 -14.47
C LYS A 116 17.86 -12.81 -15.04
N ALA A 117 16.73 -13.49 -14.86
CA ALA A 117 16.51 -14.80 -15.45
C ALA A 117 16.33 -14.69 -16.97
N SER A 118 16.82 -15.68 -17.72
CA SER A 118 16.69 -15.73 -19.19
C SER A 118 15.26 -15.98 -19.68
N LYS A 119 14.39 -16.48 -18.79
CA LYS A 119 12.95 -16.72 -19.01
C LYS A 119 12.18 -16.41 -17.71
N PRO A 120 10.84 -16.28 -17.77
CA PRO A 120 10.03 -16.15 -16.56
C PRO A 120 10.26 -17.28 -15.56
N VAL A 121 10.50 -16.94 -14.30
CA VAL A 121 10.68 -17.89 -13.19
C VAL A 121 9.91 -17.48 -11.95
N TYR A 122 9.68 -18.42 -11.03
CA TYR A 122 9.29 -18.13 -9.66
C TYR A 122 10.18 -18.86 -8.66
N LEU A 123 10.39 -18.29 -7.47
CA LEU A 123 11.14 -18.94 -6.39
C LEU A 123 10.17 -19.76 -5.52
N ALA A 124 10.42 -21.06 -5.37
CA ALA A 124 9.74 -21.91 -4.39
C ALA A 124 10.68 -22.21 -3.22
N VAL A 125 10.25 -21.89 -1.99
CA VAL A 125 11.02 -22.16 -0.76
C VAL A 125 10.19 -22.97 0.21
N ASN A 126 10.71 -24.12 0.63
CA ASN A 126 10.16 -24.97 1.68
C ASN A 126 11.24 -25.28 2.72
N GLY A 127 11.31 -24.44 3.75
CA GLY A 127 12.37 -24.53 4.76
C GLY A 127 13.76 -24.43 4.12
N GLU A 128 14.56 -25.49 4.26
CA GLU A 128 15.91 -25.54 3.73
C GLU A 128 15.96 -25.71 2.20
N LYS A 129 14.93 -26.26 1.56
CA LYS A 129 14.88 -26.43 0.10
C LYS A 129 14.41 -25.14 -0.57
N ALA A 130 15.21 -24.60 -1.48
CA ALA A 130 14.84 -23.47 -2.33
C ALA A 130 15.18 -23.80 -3.80
N GLU A 131 14.27 -23.51 -4.73
CA GLU A 131 14.45 -23.80 -6.15
C GLU A 131 13.78 -22.72 -7.02
N LEU A 132 14.43 -22.35 -8.12
CA LEU A 132 13.81 -21.55 -9.18
C LEU A 132 13.06 -22.47 -10.12
N LYS A 133 11.78 -22.18 -10.34
CA LYS A 133 10.89 -22.94 -11.23
C LYS A 133 10.48 -22.10 -12.42
N ASP A 134 10.20 -22.77 -13.54
CA ASP A 134 9.71 -22.12 -14.76
C ASP A 134 8.34 -21.48 -14.51
N ALA A 135 8.17 -20.22 -14.91
CA ALA A 135 6.91 -19.49 -14.80
C ALA A 135 6.37 -19.07 -16.17
N SER A 136 6.87 -19.62 -17.27
CA SER A 136 6.52 -19.20 -18.63
C SER A 136 5.03 -19.40 -18.92
N ALA A 137 4.43 -20.47 -18.39
CA ALA A 137 3.00 -20.74 -18.51
C ALA A 137 2.11 -19.84 -17.62
N ILE A 138 2.72 -19.16 -16.64
CA ILE A 138 2.05 -18.29 -15.66
C ILE A 138 2.24 -16.80 -16.05
N TRP A 139 3.28 -16.49 -16.83
CA TRP A 139 3.50 -15.15 -17.35
C TRP A 139 2.31 -14.68 -18.20
N GLY A 140 1.88 -13.44 -18.00
CA GLY A 140 0.67 -12.87 -18.61
C GLY A 140 -0.61 -13.08 -17.81
N LYS A 141 -0.60 -13.93 -16.77
CA LYS A 141 -1.74 -14.15 -15.88
C LYS A 141 -1.88 -13.04 -14.85
N ASP A 142 -3.11 -12.79 -14.44
CA ASP A 142 -3.37 -11.83 -13.37
C ASP A 142 -2.81 -12.33 -12.02
N ALA A 143 -2.71 -11.46 -11.02
CA ALA A 143 -2.11 -11.81 -9.73
C ALA A 143 -2.87 -12.95 -9.01
N PHE A 144 -4.18 -13.06 -9.19
CA PHE A 144 -5.01 -14.05 -8.50
C PHE A 144 -4.85 -15.42 -9.18
N GLU A 145 -4.95 -15.44 -10.50
CA GLU A 145 -4.67 -16.61 -11.31
C GLU A 145 -3.26 -17.13 -11.07
N THR A 146 -2.28 -16.22 -10.92
CA THR A 146 -0.89 -16.55 -10.61
C THR A 146 -0.77 -17.31 -9.29
N GLU A 147 -1.39 -16.81 -8.22
CA GLU A 147 -1.38 -17.51 -6.92
C GLU A 147 -2.02 -18.90 -7.02
N ASP A 148 -3.17 -19.01 -7.70
CA ASP A 148 -3.90 -20.28 -7.83
C ASP A 148 -3.12 -21.32 -8.65
N LEU A 149 -2.50 -20.89 -9.76
CA LEU A 149 -1.68 -21.75 -10.60
C LEU A 149 -0.44 -22.24 -9.86
N ILE A 150 0.26 -21.36 -9.13
CA ILE A 150 1.43 -21.75 -8.34
C ILE A 150 1.03 -22.72 -7.22
N ARG A 151 -0.07 -22.47 -6.50
CA ARG A 151 -0.56 -23.41 -5.47
C ARG A 151 -0.85 -24.78 -6.08
N LYS A 152 -1.50 -24.82 -7.24
CA LYS A 152 -1.80 -26.07 -7.94
C LYS A 152 -0.53 -26.81 -8.35
N GLU A 153 0.46 -26.11 -8.92
CA GLU A 153 1.73 -26.71 -9.35
C GLU A 153 2.54 -27.25 -8.16
N LEU A 154 2.46 -26.59 -7.01
CA LEU A 154 3.11 -27.02 -5.77
C LEU A 154 2.34 -28.08 -4.99
N GLY A 155 1.14 -28.47 -5.44
CA GLY A 155 0.26 -29.39 -4.71
C GLY A 155 -0.20 -28.82 -3.35
N ASP A 156 -0.30 -27.50 -3.22
CA ASP A 156 -0.57 -26.80 -1.96
C ASP A 156 -2.07 -26.56 -1.72
N GLU A 157 -2.84 -27.64 -1.68
CA GLU A 157 -4.30 -27.59 -1.44
C GLU A 157 -4.66 -26.93 -0.10
N LYS A 158 -3.73 -26.97 0.87
CA LYS A 158 -3.93 -26.40 2.22
C LYS A 158 -3.49 -24.93 2.34
N GLY A 159 -2.92 -24.33 1.28
CA GLY A 159 -2.48 -22.93 1.28
C GLY A 159 -1.33 -22.65 2.27
N ASN A 160 -0.40 -23.58 2.45
CA ASN A 160 0.77 -23.44 3.30
C ASN A 160 1.82 -22.49 2.72
N TYR A 161 1.92 -22.40 1.39
CA TYR A 161 2.77 -21.44 0.71
C TYR A 161 2.13 -20.07 0.75
N LYS A 162 2.92 -19.09 1.18
CA LYS A 162 2.56 -17.68 1.12
C LYS A 162 3.24 -17.11 -0.10
N ILE A 163 2.43 -16.57 -1.01
CA ILE A 163 2.85 -16.20 -2.35
C ILE A 163 2.79 -14.69 -2.47
N ALA A 164 3.87 -14.09 -2.97
CA ALA A 164 3.85 -12.72 -3.48
C ALA A 164 4.22 -12.73 -4.96
N CYS A 165 3.46 -12.02 -5.78
CA CYS A 165 3.58 -12.07 -7.23
C CYS A 165 3.29 -10.71 -7.90
N ILE A 166 3.74 -10.57 -9.14
CA ILE A 166 3.37 -9.46 -10.01
C ILE A 166 2.22 -9.86 -10.94
N GLY A 167 1.37 -8.90 -11.26
CA GLY A 167 0.41 -8.98 -12.36
C GLY A 167 0.99 -8.44 -13.67
N PRO A 168 0.15 -8.31 -14.72
CA PRO A 168 0.54 -7.79 -16.03
C PRO A 168 1.24 -6.43 -16.00
N ALA A 169 0.90 -5.54 -15.05
CA ALA A 169 1.55 -4.23 -14.93
C ALA A 169 3.06 -4.36 -14.60
N GLY A 170 3.41 -5.28 -13.70
CA GLY A 170 4.81 -5.55 -13.36
C GLY A 170 5.58 -6.21 -14.50
N GLU A 171 4.97 -7.18 -15.18
CA GLU A 171 5.55 -7.85 -16.35
C GLU A 171 5.83 -6.88 -17.50
N LYS A 172 4.95 -5.88 -17.67
CA LYS A 172 5.08 -4.79 -18.64
C LYS A 172 5.91 -3.61 -18.12
N LEU A 173 6.58 -3.76 -16.98
CA LEU A 173 7.48 -2.76 -16.40
C LEU A 173 6.80 -1.40 -16.17
N SER A 174 5.52 -1.36 -15.78
CA SER A 174 4.87 -0.12 -15.33
C SER A 174 5.59 0.42 -14.11
N LEU A 175 6.03 1.68 -14.15
CA LEU A 175 6.77 2.28 -13.02
C LEU A 175 5.91 2.54 -11.79
N ILE A 176 4.61 2.32 -11.90
CA ILE A 176 3.64 2.34 -10.81
C ILE A 176 3.12 0.92 -10.50
N ALA A 177 3.82 -0.13 -10.95
CA ALA A 177 3.49 -1.52 -10.63
C ALA A 177 3.88 -1.89 -9.19
N GLY A 178 3.01 -2.67 -8.56
CA GLY A 178 3.17 -3.22 -7.22
C GLY A 178 3.35 -4.74 -7.21
N ILE A 179 3.50 -5.28 -6.01
CA ILE A 179 3.57 -6.72 -5.76
C ILE A 179 2.38 -7.11 -4.89
N CYS A 180 1.58 -8.06 -5.39
CA CYS A 180 0.40 -8.60 -4.73
C CYS A 180 0.77 -9.78 -3.82
N ASN A 181 0.10 -9.93 -2.69
CA ASN A 181 0.02 -11.18 -1.95
C ASN A 181 -1.40 -11.42 -1.41
N ASP A 182 -1.74 -12.68 -1.21
CA ASP A 182 -3.06 -13.11 -0.73
C ASP A 182 -4.22 -12.46 -1.52
N LYS A 183 -4.12 -12.43 -2.86
CA LYS A 183 -5.17 -11.95 -3.79
C LYS A 183 -5.72 -10.54 -3.50
N GLY A 184 -4.88 -9.60 -3.07
CA GLY A 184 -5.34 -8.21 -2.91
C GLY A 184 -4.73 -7.45 -1.74
N ARG A 185 -3.66 -7.98 -1.14
CA ARG A 185 -2.76 -7.18 -0.31
C ARG A 185 -1.59 -6.73 -1.16
N TYR A 186 -1.18 -5.49 -0.99
CA TYR A 186 -0.23 -4.87 -1.91
C TYR A 186 0.96 -4.22 -1.24
N ALA A 187 2.14 -4.52 -1.74
CA ALA A 187 3.32 -3.66 -1.64
C ALA A 187 3.40 -2.85 -2.95
N ALA A 188 2.70 -1.71 -2.98
CA ALA A 188 2.34 -1.05 -4.23
C ALA A 188 3.34 -0.02 -4.75
N ARG A 189 3.83 0.86 -3.86
CA ARG A 189 4.48 2.11 -4.26
C ARG A 189 5.95 1.91 -4.66
N SER A 190 6.56 2.96 -5.21
CA SER A 190 7.96 3.00 -5.63
C SER A 190 8.32 2.09 -6.83
N GLY A 191 7.32 1.55 -7.54
CA GLY A 191 7.55 0.82 -8.81
C GLY A 191 8.28 -0.52 -8.66
N LEU A 192 8.24 -1.12 -7.46
CA LEU A 192 9.00 -2.33 -7.15
C LEU A 192 8.45 -3.58 -7.86
N GLY A 193 7.19 -3.55 -8.32
CA GLY A 193 6.66 -4.56 -9.22
C GLY A 193 7.34 -4.55 -10.60
N ALA A 194 7.74 -3.39 -11.12
CA ALA A 194 8.53 -3.31 -12.35
C ALA A 194 9.96 -3.81 -12.16
N VAL A 195 10.58 -3.58 -10.99
CA VAL A 195 11.89 -4.16 -10.67
C VAL A 195 11.79 -5.68 -10.70
N MET A 196 10.77 -6.25 -10.04
CA MET A 196 10.51 -7.69 -10.06
C MET A 196 10.29 -8.23 -11.48
N GLY A 197 9.49 -7.55 -12.30
CA GLY A 197 9.27 -7.91 -13.70
C GLY A 197 10.52 -7.79 -14.58
N SER A 198 11.37 -6.78 -14.37
CA SER A 198 12.60 -6.56 -15.14
C SER A 198 13.58 -7.71 -15.03
N LYS A 199 13.51 -8.43 -13.91
CA LYS A 199 14.33 -9.59 -13.58
C LYS A 199 13.72 -10.92 -14.06
N ASN A 200 12.57 -10.89 -14.74
CA ASN A 200 11.77 -12.04 -15.13
C ASN A 200 11.32 -12.91 -13.94
N LEU A 201 11.18 -12.32 -12.75
CA LEU A 201 10.69 -13.01 -11.56
C LEU A 201 9.17 -12.80 -11.44
N LYS A 202 8.37 -13.83 -11.67
CA LYS A 202 6.90 -13.77 -11.60
C LYS A 202 6.38 -13.77 -10.17
N ALA A 203 6.98 -14.57 -9.30
CA ALA A 203 6.53 -14.74 -7.93
C ALA A 203 7.61 -15.29 -6.99
N ILE A 204 7.34 -15.19 -5.69
CA ILE A 204 7.96 -16.00 -4.65
C ILE A 204 6.86 -16.78 -3.93
N ALA A 205 7.10 -18.05 -3.62
CA ALA A 205 6.22 -18.92 -2.86
C ALA A 205 7.01 -19.50 -1.69
N VAL A 206 6.67 -19.09 -0.47
CA VAL A 206 7.48 -19.38 0.72
C VAL A 206 6.67 -20.15 1.77
N THR A 207 7.24 -21.23 2.29
CA THR A 207 6.74 -21.96 3.44
C THR A 207 7.89 -22.53 4.28
N GLY A 208 7.60 -22.97 5.50
CA GLY A 208 8.59 -23.59 6.37
C GLY A 208 8.08 -23.81 7.79
N LYS A 209 8.95 -24.31 8.67
CA LYS A 209 8.64 -24.68 10.05
C LYS A 209 9.65 -24.18 11.09
N ALA A 210 10.67 -23.43 10.67
CA ALA A 210 11.67 -22.90 11.59
C ALA A 210 11.01 -21.98 12.63
N LYS A 211 11.54 -22.00 13.85
CA LYS A 211 11.03 -21.19 14.96
C LYS A 211 11.98 -20.03 15.22
N VAL A 212 11.41 -18.85 15.45
CA VAL A 212 12.17 -17.71 15.94
C VAL A 212 12.32 -17.87 17.45
N GLU A 213 13.55 -18.08 17.91
CA GLU A 213 13.86 -18.14 19.34
C GLU A 213 14.10 -16.74 19.88
N THR A 214 13.66 -16.49 21.11
CA THR A 214 13.78 -15.19 21.79
C THR A 214 14.52 -15.36 23.12
N VAL A 215 15.07 -14.26 23.65
CA VAL A 215 15.77 -14.24 24.94
C VAL A 215 14.81 -14.57 26.09
N ASP A 216 13.63 -13.93 26.09
CA ASP A 216 12.58 -14.15 27.08
C ASP A 216 11.21 -14.24 26.42
N GLN A 217 10.83 -15.46 26.05
CA GLN A 217 9.53 -15.75 25.45
C GLN A 217 8.36 -15.49 26.40
N LYS A 218 8.56 -15.65 27.72
CA LYS A 218 7.49 -15.44 28.71
C LYS A 218 7.14 -13.96 28.78
N ALA A 219 8.15 -13.08 28.83
CA ALA A 219 7.95 -11.64 28.81
C ALA A 219 7.21 -11.17 27.55
N ILE A 220 7.58 -11.66 26.36
CA ILE A 220 6.89 -11.29 25.10
C ILE A 220 5.41 -11.67 25.15
N VAL A 221 5.10 -12.88 25.62
CA VAL A 221 3.71 -13.35 25.74
C VAL A 221 2.94 -12.54 26.77
N GLU A 222 3.55 -12.21 27.91
CA GLU A 222 2.92 -11.40 28.95
C GLU A 222 2.60 -9.98 28.45
N GLN A 223 3.55 -9.31 27.80
CA GLN A 223 3.33 -7.98 27.22
C GLN A 223 2.25 -8.01 26.14
N SER A 224 2.24 -9.04 25.28
CA SER A 224 1.21 -9.20 24.25
C SER A 224 -0.18 -9.42 24.85
N LYS A 225 -0.29 -10.19 25.95
CA LYS A 225 -1.54 -10.36 26.70
C LYS A 225 -1.99 -9.07 27.36
N LYS A 226 -1.07 -8.32 27.97
CA LYS A 226 -1.36 -7.02 28.59
C LYS A 226 -1.90 -6.05 27.55
N PHE A 227 -1.26 -5.99 26.39
CA PHE A 227 -1.72 -5.15 25.28
C PHE A 227 -3.09 -5.59 24.76
N SER A 228 -3.32 -6.88 24.52
CA SER A 228 -4.63 -7.41 24.08
C SER A 228 -5.75 -7.03 25.06
N LYS A 229 -5.54 -7.18 26.37
CA LYS A 229 -6.53 -6.80 27.40
C LYS A 229 -6.87 -5.31 27.36
N ALA A 230 -5.91 -4.45 27.04
CA ALA A 230 -6.16 -3.02 26.90
C ALA A 230 -7.09 -2.73 25.70
N LEU A 231 -6.89 -3.45 24.58
CA LEU A 231 -7.74 -3.31 23.39
C LEU A 231 -9.19 -3.75 23.66
N ASP A 232 -9.38 -4.86 24.38
CA ASP A 232 -10.73 -5.40 24.66
C ASP A 232 -11.56 -4.49 25.56
N ARG A 233 -10.95 -3.79 26.52
CA ARG A 233 -11.65 -2.84 27.40
C ARG A 233 -12.22 -1.66 26.63
N ALA A 234 -11.46 -1.12 25.67
CA ALA A 234 -11.91 -0.03 24.82
C ALA A 234 -13.08 -0.46 23.91
N ASP A 235 -13.09 -1.71 23.43
CA ASP A 235 -14.21 -2.25 22.64
C ASP A 235 -15.53 -2.26 23.41
N PHE A 236 -15.50 -2.67 24.69
CA PHE A 236 -16.68 -2.72 25.53
C PHE A 236 -17.27 -1.33 25.75
N ALA A 237 -16.43 -0.37 26.15
CA ALA A 237 -16.87 1.01 26.42
C ALA A 237 -17.57 1.66 25.21
N MET A 238 -17.09 1.36 24.01
CA MET A 238 -17.59 1.99 22.78
C MET A 238 -18.81 1.27 22.16
N LYS A 239 -19.01 -0.03 22.40
CA LYS A 239 -20.28 -0.72 22.08
C LYS A 239 -21.48 -0.10 22.80
N VAL A 240 -21.26 0.40 24.02
CA VAL A 240 -22.30 1.08 24.83
C VAL A 240 -22.66 2.45 24.25
N LEU A 241 -21.75 3.12 23.53
CA LEU A 241 -21.93 4.48 23.01
C LEU A 241 -22.57 4.54 21.60
N GLY A 242 -22.54 3.44 20.83
CA GLY A 242 -23.38 3.20 19.65
C GLY A 242 -23.16 4.09 18.40
N ASN A 243 -23.78 3.70 17.28
CA ASN A 243 -23.68 4.36 15.96
C ASN A 243 -24.13 5.83 15.93
N ARG A 244 -24.94 6.28 16.91
CA ARG A 244 -25.36 7.68 17.05
C ARG A 244 -24.18 8.62 17.29
N LEU A 245 -23.15 8.17 18.02
CA LEU A 245 -21.97 8.97 18.34
C LEU A 245 -21.17 9.31 17.08
N PHE A 246 -20.95 8.34 16.17
CA PHE A 246 -20.22 8.58 14.92
C PHE A 246 -20.89 9.63 14.03
N ARG A 247 -22.24 9.64 13.99
CA ARG A 247 -23.00 10.65 13.24
C ARG A 247 -22.91 12.05 13.84
N ILE A 248 -22.88 12.14 15.17
CA ILE A 248 -22.73 13.41 15.91
C ILE A 248 -21.30 13.95 15.78
N VAL A 249 -20.29 13.08 15.90
CA VAL A 249 -18.88 13.43 15.73
C VAL A 249 -18.61 13.97 14.32
N GLY A 250 -19.13 13.31 13.28
CA GLY A 250 -19.03 13.81 11.90
C GLY A 250 -19.76 15.13 11.66
N THR A 251 -20.75 15.48 12.49
CA THR A 251 -21.45 16.78 12.43
C THR A 251 -20.66 17.87 13.17
N LEU A 252 -20.03 17.53 14.30
CA LEU A 252 -19.17 18.45 15.08
C LEU A 252 -17.83 18.72 14.41
N ALA A 253 -17.27 17.75 13.68
CA ALA A 253 -16.08 17.97 12.86
C ALA A 253 -16.27 19.07 11.80
N ARG A 254 -17.53 19.38 11.42
CA ARG A 254 -17.88 20.46 10.47
C ARG A 254 -17.70 21.86 11.06
N THR A 255 -17.70 22.02 12.39
CA THR A 255 -17.75 23.36 13.02
C THR A 255 -16.38 23.96 13.32
N GLY A 256 -15.30 23.39 12.78
CA GLY A 256 -14.01 24.09 12.65
C GLY A 256 -13.07 24.05 13.86
N SER A 257 -13.36 23.20 14.85
CA SER A 257 -12.38 22.86 15.89
C SER A 257 -11.87 21.43 15.68
N PRO A 258 -10.65 21.24 15.15
CA PRO A 258 -10.02 19.92 15.14
C PRO A 258 -9.98 19.37 16.57
N MET A 259 -10.66 18.24 16.75
CA MET A 259 -10.66 17.48 17.99
C MET A 259 -9.44 16.57 17.98
N LYS A 260 -8.74 16.47 19.11
CA LYS A 260 -7.70 15.43 19.29
C LYS A 260 -8.30 14.07 18.95
N GLN A 261 -7.61 13.29 18.14
CA GLN A 261 -8.15 12.06 17.58
C GLN A 261 -7.69 10.83 18.39
N PRO A 262 -8.50 10.29 19.33
CA PRO A 262 -8.06 9.18 20.17
C PRO A 262 -7.86 7.90 19.36
N GLY A 263 -6.72 7.23 19.55
CA GLY A 263 -6.38 6.00 18.83
C GLY A 263 -7.40 4.85 18.98
N ASP A 264 -8.10 4.76 20.11
CA ASP A 264 -9.15 3.74 20.31
C ASP A 264 -10.38 3.96 19.43
N LEU A 265 -10.75 5.21 19.14
CA LEU A 265 -11.83 5.54 18.22
C LEU A 265 -11.46 5.08 16.80
N TRP A 266 -10.24 5.41 16.37
CA TRP A 266 -9.72 4.99 15.07
C TRP A 266 -9.64 3.49 14.92
N ARG A 267 -9.15 2.80 15.96
CA ARG A 267 -9.10 1.34 16.00
C ARG A 267 -10.47 0.73 15.75
N LEU A 268 -11.54 1.32 16.28
CA LEU A 268 -12.91 0.84 16.11
C LEU A 268 -13.46 1.11 14.72
N VAL A 269 -13.16 2.27 14.14
CA VAL A 269 -13.48 2.56 12.73
C VAL A 269 -12.80 1.52 11.84
N LEU A 270 -11.49 1.31 12.00
CA LEU A 270 -10.72 0.30 11.27
C LEU A 270 -11.24 -1.12 11.51
N LYS A 271 -11.66 -1.44 12.74
CA LYS A 271 -12.23 -2.75 13.07
C LYS A 271 -13.62 -2.94 12.47
N LYS A 272 -14.45 -1.90 12.33
CA LYS A 272 -15.79 -2.04 11.75
C LYS A 272 -15.69 -1.98 10.22
N TYR A 273 -15.27 -0.84 9.72
CA TYR A 273 -15.28 -0.48 8.31
C TYR A 273 -13.99 -0.83 7.59
N GLY A 274 -12.85 -0.91 8.28
CA GLY A 274 -11.55 -0.81 7.62
C GLY A 274 -11.22 0.66 7.34
N THR A 275 -10.26 0.93 6.46
CA THR A 275 -9.88 2.31 6.11
C THR A 275 -10.95 3.00 5.25
N MET A 276 -11.78 2.26 4.50
CA MET A 276 -12.84 2.87 3.70
C MET A 276 -13.83 3.73 4.50
N GLY A 277 -13.98 3.50 5.81
CA GLY A 277 -14.85 4.31 6.67
C GLY A 277 -14.36 5.74 6.91
N ILE A 278 -13.21 6.10 6.33
CA ILE A 278 -12.63 7.45 6.38
C ILE A 278 -13.07 8.27 5.17
N THR A 279 -13.45 7.63 4.07
CA THR A 279 -13.64 8.24 2.75
C THR A 279 -14.63 9.40 2.76
N ALA A 280 -15.85 9.19 3.25
CA ALA A 280 -16.88 10.22 3.27
C ALA A 280 -16.53 11.39 4.20
N MET A 281 -15.97 11.10 5.37
CA MET A 281 -15.54 12.11 6.33
C MET A 281 -14.40 12.96 5.78
N SER A 282 -13.43 12.32 5.12
CA SER A 282 -12.26 12.96 4.53
C SER A 282 -12.61 13.88 3.36
N SER A 283 -13.59 13.48 2.53
CA SER A 283 -14.15 14.40 1.53
C SER A 283 -14.77 15.64 2.17
N GLU A 284 -15.61 15.44 3.20
CA GLU A 284 -16.36 16.53 3.83
C GLU A 284 -15.44 17.53 4.55
N ASN A 285 -14.41 17.06 5.26
CA ASN A 285 -13.51 17.93 6.03
C ASN A 285 -12.41 18.60 5.19
N GLY A 286 -12.21 18.13 3.95
CA GLY A 286 -11.22 18.62 3.00
C GLY A 286 -9.85 17.95 3.09
N ASP A 287 -9.73 16.82 3.79
CA ASP A 287 -8.49 16.02 3.82
C ASP A 287 -8.30 15.23 2.52
N SER A 288 -9.35 14.69 1.90
CA SER A 288 -9.15 13.99 0.62
C SER A 288 -9.02 15.00 -0.53
N PRO A 289 -8.07 14.78 -1.47
CA PRO A 289 -7.97 15.60 -2.65
C PRO A 289 -9.15 15.35 -3.60
N VAL A 290 -9.58 16.41 -4.28
CA VAL A 290 -10.75 16.41 -5.17
C VAL A 290 -10.38 17.05 -6.51
N LYS A 291 -10.88 16.48 -7.61
CA LYS A 291 -10.72 17.01 -8.98
C LYS A 291 -9.24 17.33 -9.31
N ASN A 292 -8.39 16.30 -9.28
CA ASN A 292 -6.92 16.41 -9.38
C ASN A 292 -6.32 17.56 -8.53
N TRP A 293 -6.67 17.58 -7.23
CA TRP A 293 -6.18 18.55 -6.24
C TRP A 293 -6.66 20.01 -6.42
N GLY A 294 -7.46 20.30 -7.46
CA GLY A 294 -7.99 21.63 -7.74
C GLY A 294 -9.35 21.93 -7.09
N GLY A 295 -10.06 20.92 -6.59
CA GLY A 295 -11.40 21.03 -6.00
C GLY A 295 -11.42 21.04 -4.47
N ALA A 296 -12.64 21.05 -3.91
CA ALA A 296 -12.92 20.88 -2.49
C ALA A 296 -14.12 19.96 -2.27
N GLY A 297 -14.03 19.01 -1.34
CA GLY A 297 -15.06 17.97 -1.19
C GLY A 297 -16.45 18.51 -0.85
N PHE A 298 -16.59 19.44 0.10
CA PHE A 298 -17.89 20.05 0.44
C PHE A 298 -18.59 20.74 -0.75
N LYS A 299 -17.87 21.07 -1.83
CA LYS A 299 -18.39 21.75 -3.01
C LYS A 299 -18.53 20.81 -4.22
N ASP A 300 -17.45 20.13 -4.57
CA ASP A 300 -17.33 19.38 -5.83
C ASP A 300 -17.66 17.89 -5.66
N PHE A 301 -17.48 17.34 -4.45
CA PHE A 301 -17.78 15.94 -4.11
C PHE A 301 -18.46 15.82 -2.73
N PRO A 302 -19.65 16.45 -2.57
CA PRO A 302 -20.31 16.58 -1.27
C PRO A 302 -20.71 15.24 -0.65
N LEU A 303 -21.07 15.28 0.63
CA LEU A 303 -21.35 14.09 1.44
C LEU A 303 -22.37 13.12 0.84
N ASP A 304 -23.38 13.60 0.13
CA ASP A 304 -24.38 12.76 -0.55
C ASP A 304 -23.76 11.90 -1.67
N LYS A 305 -22.71 12.38 -2.33
CA LYS A 305 -21.89 11.60 -3.27
C LYS A 305 -20.89 10.72 -2.53
N ALA A 306 -20.11 11.31 -1.62
CA ALA A 306 -19.05 10.60 -0.91
C ALA A 306 -19.56 9.43 -0.07
N SER A 307 -20.78 9.54 0.49
CA SER A 307 -21.40 8.45 1.26
C SER A 307 -21.79 7.24 0.40
N LYS A 308 -21.95 7.39 -0.92
CA LYS A 308 -22.27 6.26 -1.82
C LYS A 308 -21.12 5.27 -1.93
N ILE A 309 -19.90 5.74 -1.74
CA ILE A 309 -18.66 4.99 -1.95
C ILE A 309 -17.94 4.68 -0.63
N SER A 310 -18.64 4.75 0.51
CA SER A 310 -18.07 4.64 1.86
C SER A 310 -18.96 3.81 2.79
N ASP A 311 -18.39 3.42 3.94
CA ASP A 311 -19.13 2.92 5.10
C ASP A 311 -20.10 1.76 4.78
N ASP A 312 -21.34 1.84 5.27
CA ASP A 312 -22.35 0.80 5.17
C ASP A 312 -22.77 0.51 3.71
N GLN A 313 -22.58 1.46 2.78
CA GLN A 313 -22.91 1.27 1.37
C GLN A 313 -22.03 0.23 0.68
N LEU A 314 -20.75 0.17 1.05
CA LEU A 314 -19.83 -0.86 0.57
C LEU A 314 -19.77 -2.06 1.52
N LEU A 315 -19.93 -1.84 2.83
CA LEU A 315 -19.83 -2.91 3.83
C LEU A 315 -20.87 -4.01 3.65
N LYS A 316 -22.03 -3.71 3.04
CA LYS A 316 -23.06 -4.71 2.72
C LYS A 316 -22.56 -5.86 1.83
N TYR A 317 -21.46 -5.66 1.09
CA TYR A 317 -20.83 -6.67 0.25
C TYR A 317 -19.81 -7.54 1.00
N GLU A 318 -19.50 -7.23 2.27
CA GLU A 318 -18.47 -7.95 3.04
C GLU A 318 -18.98 -9.33 3.44
N VAL A 319 -18.39 -10.38 2.86
CA VAL A 319 -18.74 -11.77 3.17
C VAL A 319 -17.83 -12.38 4.23
N LYS A 320 -16.60 -11.87 4.38
CA LYS A 320 -15.63 -12.40 5.36
C LYS A 320 -14.62 -11.35 5.80
N LYS A 321 -14.51 -11.14 7.11
CA LYS A 321 -13.47 -10.28 7.70
C LYS A 321 -12.13 -11.01 7.84
N TYR A 322 -11.01 -10.33 7.64
CA TYR A 322 -9.67 -10.88 7.88
C TYR A 322 -8.69 -9.88 8.49
N GLY A 323 -7.62 -10.40 9.12
CA GLY A 323 -6.48 -9.62 9.59
C GLY A 323 -5.17 -10.11 8.99
N CYS A 324 -4.12 -9.31 9.07
CA CYS A 324 -2.74 -9.80 8.88
C CYS A 324 -2.37 -10.76 10.02
N PHE A 325 -1.24 -11.46 9.87
CA PHE A 325 -0.70 -12.30 10.92
C PHE A 325 -0.63 -11.55 12.27
N SER A 326 -1.15 -12.18 13.33
CA SER A 326 -1.13 -11.66 14.71
C SER A 326 -1.84 -10.31 14.91
N CYS A 327 -2.75 -9.90 14.02
CA CYS A 327 -3.46 -8.61 14.12
C CYS A 327 -4.89 -8.78 14.67
N PRO A 328 -5.20 -8.21 15.86
CA PRO A 328 -6.55 -8.28 16.44
C PRO A 328 -7.56 -7.30 15.82
N VAL A 329 -7.11 -6.30 15.06
CA VAL A 329 -7.99 -5.28 14.45
C VAL A 329 -8.80 -5.85 13.29
N LYS A 330 -8.16 -6.68 12.45
CA LYS A 330 -8.79 -7.32 11.29
C LYS A 330 -9.50 -6.32 10.37
N CYS A 331 -8.80 -5.29 9.92
CA CYS A 331 -9.40 -4.19 9.14
C CYS A 331 -9.83 -4.60 7.72
N GLY A 332 -9.22 -5.63 7.14
CA GLY A 332 -9.52 -6.11 5.80
C GLY A 332 -10.76 -7.01 5.75
N GLY A 333 -11.25 -7.24 4.53
CA GLY A 333 -12.38 -8.13 4.30
C GLY A 333 -12.44 -8.60 2.85
N ILE A 334 -13.08 -9.73 2.63
CA ILE A 334 -13.44 -10.24 1.30
C ILE A 334 -14.86 -9.77 1.02
N MET A 335 -15.07 -9.27 -0.19
CA MET A 335 -16.30 -8.72 -0.71
C MET A 335 -16.82 -9.60 -1.85
N GLN A 336 -18.14 -9.74 -1.94
CA GLN A 336 -18.84 -10.34 -3.07
C GLN A 336 -19.92 -9.38 -3.56
N VAL A 337 -19.86 -9.00 -4.84
CA VAL A 337 -20.83 -8.10 -5.47
C VAL A 337 -21.69 -8.93 -6.41
N LYS A 338 -22.98 -9.10 -6.09
CA LYS A 338 -23.91 -9.95 -6.85
C LYS A 338 -24.87 -9.15 -7.72
N ASP A 339 -25.03 -7.87 -7.43
CA ASP A 339 -25.89 -6.93 -8.13
C ASP A 339 -25.07 -5.98 -9.02
N GLY A 340 -25.77 -5.16 -9.80
CA GLY A 340 -25.15 -4.17 -10.67
C GLY A 340 -24.51 -4.74 -11.94
N PRO A 341 -23.87 -3.88 -12.75
CA PRO A 341 -23.35 -4.24 -14.06
C PRO A 341 -22.04 -5.06 -14.02
N TYR A 342 -21.36 -5.12 -12.87
CA TYR A 342 -20.04 -5.73 -12.72
C TYR A 342 -20.01 -6.70 -11.53
N PRO A 343 -20.63 -7.89 -11.64
CA PRO A 343 -20.59 -8.86 -10.56
C PRO A 343 -19.14 -9.31 -10.28
N LEU A 344 -18.83 -9.49 -9.00
CA LEU A 344 -17.52 -9.89 -8.48
C LEU A 344 -17.71 -11.04 -7.50
N GLU A 345 -17.19 -12.23 -7.85
CA GLU A 345 -17.23 -13.40 -6.98
C GLU A 345 -16.35 -13.24 -5.74
N GLU A 346 -15.17 -12.63 -5.93
CA GLU A 346 -14.22 -12.38 -4.86
C GLU A 346 -13.42 -11.13 -5.18
N THR A 347 -13.44 -10.14 -4.28
CA THR A 347 -12.50 -9.03 -4.29
C THR A 347 -12.16 -8.60 -2.87
N HIS A 348 -11.03 -7.95 -2.69
CA HIS A 348 -10.66 -7.38 -1.40
C HIS A 348 -11.47 -6.11 -1.14
N LYS A 349 -11.85 -5.90 0.11
CA LYS A 349 -12.43 -4.63 0.57
C LYS A 349 -11.49 -3.49 0.15
N PRO A 350 -11.98 -2.46 -0.54
CA PRO A 350 -11.15 -1.34 -0.95
C PRO A 350 -10.62 -0.57 0.25
N GLU A 351 -9.41 -0.08 0.12
CA GLU A 351 -8.81 0.85 1.09
C GLU A 351 -9.27 2.29 0.79
N TYR A 352 -9.20 3.17 1.80
CA TYR A 352 -9.43 4.61 1.68
C TYR A 352 -8.75 5.22 0.45
N GLU A 353 -7.46 4.94 0.32
CA GLU A 353 -6.61 5.44 -0.77
C GLU A 353 -7.18 5.08 -2.15
N THR A 354 -7.62 3.84 -2.34
CA THR A 354 -8.21 3.40 -3.61
C THR A 354 -9.52 4.13 -3.90
N LEU A 355 -10.39 4.29 -2.90
CA LEU A 355 -11.67 4.97 -3.06
C LEU A 355 -11.50 6.46 -3.37
N CYS A 356 -10.57 7.15 -2.72
CA CYS A 356 -10.28 8.54 -3.02
C CYS A 356 -9.58 8.72 -4.37
N ALA A 357 -8.62 7.86 -4.71
CA ALA A 357 -7.86 7.96 -5.96
C ALA A 357 -8.74 7.85 -7.21
N PHE A 358 -9.77 7.01 -7.17
CA PHE A 358 -10.70 6.83 -8.30
C PHE A 358 -12.05 7.52 -8.10
N GLY A 359 -12.42 7.85 -6.86
CA GLY A 359 -13.66 8.53 -6.52
C GLY A 359 -13.49 10.04 -6.44
N THR A 360 -13.11 10.55 -5.27
CA THR A 360 -13.01 11.99 -5.00
C THR A 360 -12.09 12.73 -5.99
N LEU A 361 -10.95 12.12 -6.31
CA LEU A 361 -9.95 12.73 -7.21
C LEU A 361 -10.46 12.85 -8.66
N CYS A 362 -11.33 11.92 -9.10
CA CYS A 362 -11.88 11.86 -10.46
C CYS A 362 -13.36 12.29 -10.56
N LEU A 363 -13.98 12.67 -9.44
CA LEU A 363 -15.41 12.97 -9.28
C LEU A 363 -16.37 11.82 -9.60
N VAL A 364 -15.95 10.57 -9.42
CA VAL A 364 -16.79 9.37 -9.66
C VAL A 364 -17.42 8.89 -8.35
N ASP A 365 -18.74 8.75 -8.32
CA ASP A 365 -19.51 8.30 -7.15
C ASP A 365 -20.30 6.99 -7.40
N ASP A 366 -19.96 6.25 -8.46
CA ASP A 366 -20.55 4.95 -8.78
C ASP A 366 -19.83 3.82 -8.00
N PRO A 367 -20.50 3.19 -7.00
CA PRO A 367 -19.87 2.15 -6.19
C PRO A 367 -19.56 0.88 -6.98
N TYR A 368 -20.32 0.53 -8.02
CA TYR A 368 -20.06 -0.68 -8.82
C TYR A 368 -18.79 -0.52 -9.65
N VAL A 369 -18.62 0.65 -10.28
CA VAL A 369 -17.40 0.97 -11.03
C VAL A 369 -16.19 1.00 -10.10
N LEU A 370 -16.28 1.65 -8.93
CA LEU A 370 -15.15 1.70 -7.99
C LEU A 370 -14.78 0.33 -7.43
N MET A 371 -15.76 -0.53 -7.11
CA MET A 371 -15.50 -1.92 -6.71
C MET A 371 -14.84 -2.71 -7.84
N LYS A 372 -15.27 -2.50 -9.10
CA LYS A 372 -14.65 -3.15 -10.25
C LYS A 372 -13.23 -2.65 -10.52
N ILE A 373 -12.98 -1.35 -10.39
CA ILE A 373 -11.62 -0.78 -10.50
C ILE A 373 -10.72 -1.34 -9.41
N ASN A 374 -11.20 -1.42 -8.16
CA ASN A 374 -10.46 -2.03 -7.05
C ASN A 374 -10.06 -3.48 -7.37
N ASP A 375 -10.98 -4.30 -7.89
CA ASP A 375 -10.68 -5.66 -8.36
C ASP A 375 -9.62 -5.65 -9.48
N MET A 376 -9.77 -4.77 -10.48
CA MET A 376 -8.87 -4.68 -11.62
C MET A 376 -7.44 -4.29 -11.23
N VAL A 377 -7.26 -3.29 -10.35
CA VAL A 377 -5.92 -2.90 -9.91
C VAL A 377 -5.28 -3.99 -9.05
N ASN A 378 -6.09 -4.69 -8.23
CA ASN A 378 -5.65 -5.83 -7.43
C ASN A 378 -5.29 -7.07 -8.26
N ARG A 379 -5.85 -7.23 -9.45
CA ARG A 379 -5.47 -8.30 -10.39
C ARG A 379 -4.32 -7.90 -11.30
N GLY A 380 -4.35 -6.65 -11.74
CA GLY A 380 -3.38 -6.05 -12.65
C GLY A 380 -1.98 -5.89 -12.05
N GLY A 381 -1.87 -5.82 -10.72
CA GLY A 381 -0.58 -5.63 -10.06
C GLY A 381 -0.11 -4.18 -10.06
N ILE A 382 -1.02 -3.21 -9.89
CA ILE A 382 -0.71 -1.78 -10.04
C ILE A 382 -1.10 -0.96 -8.80
N ASP A 383 -0.32 0.06 -8.48
CA ASP A 383 -0.61 1.00 -7.39
C ASP A 383 -1.88 1.81 -7.67
N SER A 384 -2.89 1.65 -6.80
CA SER A 384 -4.16 2.36 -6.94
C SER A 384 -4.03 3.87 -6.80
N ILE A 385 -3.12 4.35 -5.92
CA ILE A 385 -2.90 5.78 -5.70
C ILE A 385 -2.39 6.41 -6.98
N SER A 386 -1.27 5.89 -7.49
CA SER A 386 -0.63 6.44 -8.69
C SER A 386 -1.48 6.22 -9.95
N CYS A 387 -2.19 5.08 -10.06
CA CYS A 387 -3.09 4.80 -11.18
C CYS A 387 -4.30 5.75 -11.18
N GLY A 388 -4.90 6.03 -10.02
CA GLY A 388 -5.98 7.02 -9.90
C GLY A 388 -5.50 8.44 -10.18
N ALA A 389 -4.34 8.83 -9.63
CA ALA A 389 -3.75 10.14 -9.89
C ALA A 389 -3.40 10.37 -11.37
N VAL A 390 -2.80 9.39 -12.06
CA VAL A 390 -2.53 9.52 -13.49
C VAL A 390 -3.80 9.52 -14.34
N SER A 391 -4.88 8.88 -13.86
CA SER A 391 -6.20 8.96 -14.49
C SER A 391 -6.83 10.36 -14.32
N ALA A 392 -6.77 10.93 -13.12
CA ALA A 392 -7.25 12.29 -12.85
C ALA A 392 -6.47 13.35 -13.66
N PHE A 393 -5.14 13.19 -13.74
CA PHE A 393 -4.27 13.98 -14.60
C PHE A 393 -4.70 13.92 -16.08
N ALA A 394 -5.01 12.73 -16.61
CA ALA A 394 -5.47 12.58 -17.98
C ALA A 394 -6.84 13.25 -18.21
N ILE A 395 -7.77 13.14 -17.26
CA ILE A 395 -9.06 13.84 -17.31
C ILE A 395 -8.86 15.35 -17.34
N GLU A 396 -7.95 15.91 -16.53
CA GLU A 396 -7.68 17.35 -16.53
C GLU A 396 -6.99 17.82 -17.82
N CYS A 397 -6.05 17.04 -18.35
CA CYS A 397 -5.45 17.31 -19.66
C CYS A 397 -6.51 17.31 -20.76
N TYR A 398 -7.51 16.42 -20.69
CA TYR A 398 -8.61 16.37 -21.64
C TYR A 398 -9.54 17.57 -21.50
N GLU A 399 -9.92 17.95 -20.27
CA GLU A 399 -10.72 19.16 -19.98
C GLU A 399 -10.07 20.43 -20.55
N ASN A 400 -8.73 20.50 -20.51
CA ASN A 400 -7.95 21.63 -21.00
C ASN A 400 -7.49 21.49 -22.47
N GLY A 401 -7.96 20.48 -23.21
CA GLY A 401 -7.66 20.30 -24.63
C GLY A 401 -6.21 19.93 -24.95
N ILE A 402 -5.41 19.52 -23.95
CA ILE A 402 -4.04 19.04 -24.13
C ILE A 402 -4.02 17.68 -24.84
N ILE A 403 -4.93 16.81 -24.43
CA ILE A 403 -5.23 15.54 -25.10
C ILE A 403 -6.68 15.58 -25.61
N THR A 404 -6.93 14.88 -26.71
CA THR A 404 -8.20 14.89 -27.43
C THR A 404 -8.85 13.52 -27.43
N LYS A 405 -10.10 13.45 -27.89
CA LYS A 405 -10.82 12.17 -28.09
C LYS A 405 -10.07 11.21 -29.03
N GLN A 406 -9.27 11.74 -29.95
CA GLN A 406 -8.44 10.92 -30.83
C GLN A 406 -7.26 10.32 -30.07
N ASP A 407 -6.57 11.12 -29.24
CA ASP A 407 -5.43 10.67 -28.43
C ASP A 407 -5.83 9.57 -27.43
N THR A 408 -7.07 9.61 -26.95
CA THR A 408 -7.62 8.64 -25.99
C THR A 408 -8.23 7.40 -26.64
N GLY A 409 -8.13 7.25 -27.97
CA GLY A 409 -8.73 6.13 -28.70
C GLY A 409 -10.27 6.13 -28.68
N GLY A 410 -10.88 7.31 -28.56
CA GLY A 410 -12.33 7.50 -28.56
C GLY A 410 -12.95 7.73 -27.18
N LEU A 411 -12.20 7.57 -26.08
CA LEU A 411 -12.72 7.79 -24.73
C LEU A 411 -12.97 9.27 -24.45
N GLU A 412 -14.14 9.59 -23.91
CA GLU A 412 -14.45 10.94 -23.42
C GLU A 412 -14.09 11.08 -21.94
N LEU A 413 -12.85 11.51 -21.68
CA LEU A 413 -12.31 11.68 -20.32
C LEU A 413 -12.84 12.95 -19.67
N LYS A 414 -14.12 12.91 -19.25
CA LYS A 414 -14.79 13.98 -18.49
C LYS A 414 -14.83 13.62 -17.00
N TRP A 415 -14.78 14.63 -16.14
CA TRP A 415 -14.95 14.43 -14.70
C TRP A 415 -16.26 13.70 -14.36
N GLY A 416 -16.19 12.71 -13.49
CA GLY A 416 -17.33 11.87 -13.10
C GLY A 416 -17.78 10.85 -14.15
N ASN A 417 -17.11 10.74 -15.30
CA ASN A 417 -17.42 9.70 -16.27
C ASN A 417 -16.84 8.34 -15.82
N ALA A 418 -17.64 7.59 -15.07
CA ALA A 418 -17.25 6.32 -14.47
C ALA A 418 -16.86 5.25 -15.51
N GLU A 419 -17.61 5.13 -16.61
CA GLU A 419 -17.34 4.15 -17.66
C GLU A 419 -16.01 4.42 -18.39
N ALA A 420 -15.74 5.69 -18.71
CA ALA A 420 -14.47 6.08 -19.32
C ALA A 420 -13.29 5.85 -18.37
N LEU A 421 -13.47 6.15 -17.07
CA LEU A 421 -12.44 5.88 -16.06
C LEU A 421 -12.13 4.38 -15.96
N LEU A 422 -13.15 3.53 -15.92
CA LEU A 422 -13.00 2.07 -15.88
C LEU A 422 -12.15 1.56 -17.06
N LYS A 423 -12.44 2.06 -18.27
CA LYS A 423 -11.66 1.72 -19.47
C LYS A 423 -10.24 2.29 -19.48
N LEU A 424 -10.06 3.51 -18.99
CA LEU A 424 -8.73 4.10 -18.87
C LEU A 424 -7.84 3.28 -17.94
N VAL A 425 -8.35 2.83 -16.79
CA VAL A 425 -7.61 1.98 -15.85
C VAL A 425 -7.20 0.66 -16.50
N GLU A 426 -8.09 0.02 -17.25
CA GLU A 426 -7.77 -1.19 -18.03
C GLU A 426 -6.62 -0.92 -19.01
N MET A 427 -6.68 0.19 -19.74
CA MET A 427 -5.66 0.60 -20.70
C MET A 427 -4.30 0.84 -20.04
N ILE A 428 -4.27 1.48 -18.86
CA ILE A 428 -3.05 1.73 -18.08
C ILE A 428 -2.39 0.41 -17.66
N ILE A 429 -3.17 -0.50 -17.03
CA ILE A 429 -2.66 -1.80 -16.55
C ILE A 429 -1.96 -2.58 -17.68
N TYR A 430 -2.56 -2.58 -18.87
CA TYR A 430 -2.07 -3.37 -20.00
C TYR A 430 -1.17 -2.60 -20.98
N ARG A 431 -0.88 -1.32 -20.72
CA ARG A 431 -0.18 -0.40 -21.65
C ARG A 431 -0.80 -0.38 -23.05
N LYS A 432 -2.11 -0.11 -23.16
CA LYS A 432 -2.83 -0.04 -24.44
C LYS A 432 -3.19 1.40 -24.78
N GLY A 433 -2.88 1.85 -26.00
CA GLY A 433 -3.18 3.22 -26.45
C GLY A 433 -2.59 4.27 -25.51
N ILE A 434 -3.39 5.26 -25.10
CA ILE A 434 -3.00 6.28 -24.12
C ILE A 434 -2.49 5.69 -22.80
N GLY A 435 -2.93 4.47 -22.44
CA GLY A 435 -2.46 3.77 -21.25
C GLY A 435 -0.95 3.52 -21.22
N ASP A 436 -0.28 3.36 -22.37
CA ASP A 436 1.18 3.21 -22.41
C ASP A 436 1.92 4.51 -22.02
N ILE A 437 1.34 5.65 -22.37
CA ILE A 437 1.86 6.97 -21.99
C ILE A 437 1.71 7.18 -20.48
N LEU A 438 0.59 6.73 -19.91
CA LEU A 438 0.21 6.96 -18.51
C LEU A 438 0.81 5.94 -17.52
N ALA A 439 1.17 4.73 -17.97
CA ALA A 439 1.62 3.64 -17.11
C ALA A 439 2.95 3.88 -16.36
N ASP A 440 3.60 5.03 -16.56
CA ASP A 440 4.87 5.40 -15.94
C ASP A 440 4.75 6.55 -14.92
N GLY A 441 3.52 6.89 -14.52
CA GLY A 441 3.23 7.99 -13.58
C GLY A 441 3.15 9.37 -14.25
N VAL A 442 2.57 10.33 -13.54
CA VAL A 442 2.23 11.67 -14.04
C VAL A 442 3.46 12.44 -14.52
N LYS A 443 4.60 12.31 -13.83
CA LYS A 443 5.84 13.02 -14.22
C LYS A 443 6.32 12.62 -15.61
N ARG A 444 6.29 11.33 -15.92
CA ARG A 444 6.74 10.81 -17.23
C ARG A 444 5.65 10.96 -18.27
N ALA A 445 4.39 10.74 -17.91
CA ALA A 445 3.26 10.97 -18.79
C ALA A 445 3.20 12.42 -19.28
N ALA A 446 3.33 13.40 -18.38
CA ALA A 446 3.35 14.82 -18.73
C ALA A 446 4.46 15.17 -19.72
N ARG A 447 5.69 14.66 -19.49
CA ARG A 447 6.81 14.86 -20.43
C ARG A 447 6.56 14.25 -21.79
N LYS A 448 5.95 13.05 -21.86
CA LYS A 448 5.61 12.37 -23.12
C LYS A 448 4.50 13.12 -23.88
N ILE A 449 3.51 13.64 -23.17
CA ILE A 449 2.38 14.40 -23.75
C ILE A 449 2.85 15.78 -24.22
N GLY A 450 3.69 16.45 -23.43
CA GLY A 450 4.12 17.83 -23.66
C GLY A 450 2.94 18.81 -23.60
N LYS A 451 2.99 19.87 -24.41
CA LYS A 451 1.91 20.88 -24.54
C LYS A 451 1.49 21.53 -23.22
N GLY A 452 2.41 21.63 -22.26
CA GLY A 452 2.16 22.20 -20.94
C GLY A 452 1.43 21.27 -19.97
N ALA A 453 1.33 19.97 -20.27
CA ALA A 453 0.72 18.97 -19.40
C ALA A 453 1.37 18.93 -18.01
N GLU A 454 2.65 19.32 -17.89
CA GLU A 454 3.37 19.40 -16.63
C GLU A 454 2.64 20.25 -15.57
N LYS A 455 1.83 21.23 -15.99
CA LYS A 455 0.99 22.05 -15.09
C LYS A 455 -0.02 21.22 -14.28
N PHE A 456 -0.47 20.09 -14.81
CA PHE A 456 -1.50 19.23 -14.21
C PHE A 456 -0.91 18.00 -13.50
N ALA A 457 0.41 17.81 -13.56
CA ALA A 457 1.09 16.64 -13.02
C ALA A 457 1.46 16.82 -11.54
N VAL A 458 0.56 16.43 -10.64
CA VAL A 458 0.78 16.55 -9.18
C VAL A 458 1.66 15.39 -8.67
N HIS A 459 2.90 15.68 -8.30
CA HIS A 459 3.86 14.70 -7.77
C HIS A 459 4.89 15.31 -6.82
N ALA A 460 5.49 14.50 -5.94
CA ALA A 460 6.72 14.84 -5.22
C ALA A 460 7.85 13.89 -5.65
N GLY A 461 8.96 14.43 -6.17
CA GLY A 461 10.08 13.64 -6.71
C GLY A 461 9.75 12.78 -7.95
N GLY A 462 8.50 12.76 -8.40
CA GLY A 462 7.98 11.90 -9.47
C GLY A 462 6.98 10.84 -9.00
N GLN A 463 6.76 10.71 -7.69
CA GLN A 463 5.72 9.87 -7.12
C GLN A 463 4.46 10.71 -6.84
N GLU A 464 3.31 10.18 -7.21
CA GLU A 464 1.99 10.78 -6.99
C GLU A 464 1.65 10.78 -5.49
N PRO A 465 1.19 11.88 -4.89
CA PRO A 465 0.93 11.93 -3.45
C PRO A 465 -0.24 11.02 -3.04
N ALA A 466 -0.16 10.52 -1.82
CA ALA A 466 -1.27 9.82 -1.18
C ALA A 466 -2.50 10.73 -1.03
N MET A 467 -3.68 10.16 -0.79
CA MET A 467 -4.96 10.86 -0.78
C MET A 467 -5.20 11.70 0.48
N HIS A 468 -4.20 12.48 0.91
CA HIS A 468 -4.28 13.45 1.99
C HIS A 468 -3.77 14.81 1.50
N ASP A 469 -4.61 15.83 1.61
CA ASP A 469 -4.43 17.16 1.04
C ASP A 469 -3.57 18.03 1.97
N PRO A 470 -2.38 18.49 1.52
CA PRO A 470 -1.52 19.33 2.35
C PRO A 470 -2.11 20.72 2.62
N LYS A 471 -3.16 21.14 1.89
CA LYS A 471 -3.96 22.34 2.24
C LYS A 471 -4.76 22.12 3.54
N PHE A 472 -5.03 20.87 3.90
CA PHE A 472 -5.68 20.48 5.15
C PHE A 472 -4.67 20.19 6.27
N ASP A 473 -3.67 19.34 6.04
CA ASP A 473 -2.56 19.08 6.98
C ASP A 473 -1.20 19.43 6.31
N PRO A 474 -0.64 20.63 6.56
CA PRO A 474 0.63 21.05 5.96
C PRO A 474 1.82 20.15 6.31
N GLY A 475 1.71 19.32 7.35
CA GLY A 475 2.73 18.33 7.69
C GLY A 475 2.94 17.31 6.57
N HIS A 476 1.89 17.01 5.80
CA HIS A 476 2.01 16.19 4.59
C HIS A 476 2.83 16.86 3.49
N GLY A 477 2.72 18.18 3.31
CA GLY A 477 3.53 18.88 2.30
C GLY A 477 5.02 18.69 2.54
N CYS A 478 5.46 18.86 3.80
CA CYS A 478 6.85 18.65 4.19
C CYS A 478 7.27 17.16 4.04
N SER A 479 6.46 16.22 4.54
CA SER A 479 6.82 14.79 4.48
C SER A 479 6.78 14.24 3.05
N TYR A 480 5.92 14.75 2.18
CA TYR A 480 5.89 14.37 0.77
C TYR A 480 7.18 14.74 0.04
N GLU A 481 7.81 15.86 0.37
CA GLU A 481 9.04 16.30 -0.30
C GLU A 481 10.32 15.78 0.35
N CYS A 482 10.36 15.71 1.69
CA CYS A 482 11.61 15.45 2.42
C CYS A 482 11.92 13.96 2.62
N GLU A 483 10.95 13.07 2.43
CA GLU A 483 11.15 11.65 2.73
C GLU A 483 11.87 10.90 1.58
N PRO A 484 12.83 10.00 1.88
CA PRO A 484 13.55 9.19 0.88
C PRO A 484 12.67 8.48 -0.17
N THR A 485 11.46 8.08 0.21
CA THR A 485 10.35 7.65 -0.66
C THR A 485 9.23 8.70 -0.68
N PRO A 486 9.31 9.69 -1.59
CA PRO A 486 8.45 10.87 -1.53
C PRO A 486 6.96 10.55 -1.66
N ALA A 487 6.15 11.56 -1.32
CA ALA A 487 4.70 11.56 -1.48
C ALA A 487 3.96 10.48 -0.65
N ARG A 488 4.50 10.08 0.53
CA ARG A 488 3.88 9.13 1.47
C ARG A 488 3.20 9.79 2.65
N HIS A 489 2.08 9.24 3.10
CA HIS A 489 1.35 9.70 4.30
C HIS A 489 1.66 8.86 5.55
N THR A 490 2.22 7.66 5.41
CA THR A 490 2.33 6.67 6.50
C THR A 490 3.53 6.87 7.43
N ILE A 491 4.29 7.96 7.28
CA ILE A 491 5.55 8.18 8.00
C ILE A 491 5.44 9.38 8.94
N ALA A 492 5.02 10.54 8.41
CA ALA A 492 4.92 11.76 9.17
C ALA A 492 3.78 12.65 8.64
N ALA A 493 3.06 13.26 9.58
CA ALA A 493 1.96 14.19 9.39
C ALA A 493 1.70 14.84 10.74
N TYR A 494 1.08 16.02 10.78
CA TYR A 494 0.73 16.58 12.09
C TYR A 494 -0.37 15.78 12.78
N THR A 495 -1.22 15.10 12.00
CA THR A 495 -2.21 14.13 12.50
C THR A 495 -1.61 13.05 13.41
N TRP A 496 -0.33 12.66 13.23
CA TRP A 496 0.33 11.70 14.12
C TRP A 496 0.52 12.23 15.55
N GLN A 497 0.73 13.53 15.72
CA GLN A 497 0.79 14.17 17.03
C GLN A 497 -0.59 14.13 17.70
N ASP A 498 -1.67 14.32 16.92
CA ASP A 498 -3.05 14.24 17.40
C ASP A 498 -3.41 12.82 17.87
N LEU A 499 -2.91 11.79 17.16
CA LEU A 499 -3.12 10.38 17.48
C LEU A 499 -2.34 9.91 18.71
N MET A 500 -1.07 10.31 18.81
CA MET A 500 -0.14 9.70 19.76
C MET A 500 0.13 10.53 21.01
N ASP A 501 -0.14 11.84 21.00
CA ASP A 501 0.31 12.82 22.00
C ASP A 501 1.85 12.87 22.09
N ILE A 502 2.43 14.01 21.67
CA ILE A 502 3.89 14.17 21.59
C ILE A 502 4.59 13.93 22.94
N ARG A 503 3.89 14.17 24.07
CA ARG A 503 4.38 13.93 25.44
C ARG A 503 4.69 12.48 25.77
N ARG A 504 4.15 11.53 24.98
CA ARG A 504 4.52 10.11 25.14
C ARG A 504 5.97 9.85 24.75
N PHE A 505 6.56 10.71 23.93
CA PHE A 505 7.92 10.56 23.42
C PHE A 505 8.85 11.65 23.95
N PHE A 506 8.36 12.89 24.07
CA PHE A 506 9.12 14.05 24.50
C PHE A 506 8.42 14.72 25.67
N LYS A 507 8.96 14.55 26.89
CA LYS A 507 8.30 15.02 28.13
C LYS A 507 8.12 16.54 28.17
N GLU A 508 8.96 17.25 27.41
CA GLU A 508 9.03 18.70 27.30
C GLU A 508 8.00 19.28 26.33
N GLY A 509 7.40 18.46 25.44
CA GLY A 509 6.48 18.98 24.42
C GLY A 509 5.11 19.39 24.97
N ASP A 510 4.50 20.42 24.39
CA ASP A 510 3.17 20.85 24.81
C ASP A 510 2.09 19.85 24.40
N SER A 511 1.08 19.70 25.26
CA SER A 511 -0.07 18.86 24.96
C SER A 511 -1.02 19.56 24.01
N ILE A 512 -1.42 18.90 22.93
CA ILE A 512 -2.51 19.40 22.08
C ILE A 512 -3.82 19.33 22.88
N PRO A 513 -4.53 20.46 23.08
CA PRO A 513 -5.82 20.47 23.77
C PRO A 513 -6.85 19.60 23.04
N LEU A 514 -7.84 19.08 23.76
CA LEU A 514 -8.90 18.25 23.17
C LEU A 514 -9.64 18.96 22.02
N MET A 515 -9.77 20.28 22.10
CA MET A 515 -10.29 21.13 21.02
C MET A 515 -9.35 22.31 20.80
N THR A 516 -9.08 22.63 19.54
CA THR A 516 -8.32 23.82 19.15
C THR A 516 -8.96 24.48 17.93
N THR A 517 -8.66 25.75 17.66
CA THR A 517 -9.16 26.42 16.44
C THR A 517 -8.37 25.95 15.22
N LYS A 518 -8.99 25.91 14.03
CA LYS A 518 -8.28 25.61 12.77
C LYS A 518 -7.00 26.45 12.58
N LYS A 519 -7.03 27.76 12.89
CA LYS A 519 -5.84 28.63 12.81
C LYS A 519 -4.68 28.13 13.70
N LYS A 520 -4.94 27.94 14.99
CA LYS A 520 -3.95 27.38 15.94
C LYS A 520 -3.48 25.97 15.57
N HIS A 521 -4.36 25.16 14.99
CA HIS A 521 -4.02 23.80 14.54
C HIS A 521 -3.07 23.80 13.34
N LEU A 522 -3.09 24.85 12.51
CA LEU A 522 -2.27 24.95 11.31
C LEU A 522 -0.99 25.77 11.52
N GLU A 523 -0.87 26.52 12.63
CA GLU A 523 0.35 27.26 12.97
C GLU A 523 1.45 26.30 13.47
N PRO A 524 2.59 26.16 12.73
CA PRO A 524 3.64 25.20 13.10
C PRO A 524 4.23 25.43 14.49
N LEU A 525 4.38 26.69 14.90
CA LEU A 525 4.90 27.08 16.22
C LEU A 525 3.98 26.62 17.37
N HIS A 526 2.69 26.43 17.12
CA HIS A 526 1.75 25.89 18.12
C HIS A 526 1.82 24.37 18.26
N ARG A 527 2.51 23.68 17.32
CA ARG A 527 2.71 22.22 17.33
C ARG A 527 4.14 21.79 17.66
N MET A 528 5.09 22.73 17.68
CA MET A 528 6.52 22.46 17.91
C MET A 528 7.03 22.93 19.26
N ASN A 529 6.27 23.75 19.99
CA ASN A 529 6.63 24.19 21.34
C ASN A 529 6.28 23.15 22.40
#